data_AF-A0A966K4J8-F1
#
_entry.id   AF-A0A966K4J8-F1
#
_cell.length_a   1.000
_cell.length_b   1.000
_cell.length_c   1.000
_cell.angle_alpha   90.00
_cell.angle_beta   90.00
_cell.angle_gamma   90.00
#
_symmetry.space_group_name_H-M   'P 1'
#
loop_
_entity.id
_entity.type
_entity.pdbx_description
1 polymer ?
#
loop_
_entity_poly.entity_id
_entity_poly.type
_entity_poly.pdbx_seq_one_letter_code
_entity_poly.pdbx_strand_id
1 'polypeptide(L)'
;MQIRVWDDGYSETFDIHPEDDSAAFAKQVWNYGNWGEGNYRVEYQWEVTNDDGDIIDSGSGFIEHQIEEPTCLESSDGEHDWTSEGEGGLDENP
;
A
#
# COMPACT_ATOMS: atom_id res chain seq x y z
N MET A 1 -3.98 -20.55 -21.35
CA MET A 1 -2.82 -20.36 -20.45
C MET A 1 -3.37 -20.12 -19.08
N GLN A 2 -2.53 -20.34 -18.10
CA GLN A 2 -2.93 -20.20 -16.72
C GLN A 2 -1.99 -19.24 -16.02
N ILE A 3 -2.53 -18.27 -15.30
CA ILE A 3 -1.76 -17.40 -14.42
C ILE A 3 -1.94 -17.86 -12.98
N ARG A 4 -0.83 -18.13 -12.30
CA ARG A 4 -0.79 -18.35 -10.86
C ARG A 4 -0.34 -17.06 -10.20
N VAL A 5 -0.99 -16.67 -9.11
CA VAL A 5 -0.65 -15.47 -8.35
C VAL A 5 -0.60 -15.80 -6.86
N TRP A 6 0.43 -15.31 -6.15
CA TRP A 6 0.62 -15.64 -4.73
C TRP A 6 1.31 -14.54 -3.91
N ASP A 7 1.06 -14.56 -2.61
CA ASP A 7 1.66 -13.76 -1.52
C ASP A 7 1.75 -14.64 -0.26
N ASP A 8 2.52 -14.25 0.75
CA ASP A 8 2.85 -14.97 1.99
C ASP A 8 1.68 -15.80 2.60
N GLY A 9 1.50 -17.04 2.13
CA GLY A 9 0.46 -17.98 2.58
C GLY A 9 -0.83 -18.05 1.75
N TYR A 10 -1.01 -17.20 0.73
CA TYR A 10 -2.14 -17.24 -0.22
C TYR A 10 -1.66 -17.50 -1.64
N SER A 11 -2.29 -18.43 -2.36
CA SER A 11 -2.06 -18.61 -3.79
C SER A 11 -3.35 -18.94 -4.51
N GLU A 12 -3.57 -18.30 -5.65
CA GLU A 12 -4.73 -18.52 -6.51
C GLU A 12 -4.31 -18.66 -7.97
N THR A 13 -5.17 -19.26 -8.78
CA THR A 13 -4.82 -19.59 -10.16
C THR A 13 -6.02 -19.37 -11.08
N PHE A 14 -5.78 -18.73 -12.22
CA PHE A 14 -6.81 -18.26 -13.14
C PHE A 14 -6.47 -18.62 -14.58
N ASP A 15 -7.48 -18.91 -15.39
CA ASP A 15 -7.32 -19.06 -16.84
C ASP A 15 -7.33 -17.69 -17.52
N ILE A 16 -6.32 -17.42 -18.35
CA ILE A 16 -6.19 -16.16 -19.12
C ILE A 16 -5.95 -16.44 -20.61
N HIS A 17 -6.33 -15.48 -21.46
CA HIS A 17 -6.05 -15.54 -22.89
C HIS A 17 -4.63 -15.06 -23.20
N PRO A 18 -4.04 -15.48 -24.34
CA PRO A 18 -2.64 -15.16 -24.67
C PRO A 18 -2.42 -13.68 -24.96
N GLU A 19 -3.50 -12.99 -25.30
CA GLU A 19 -3.54 -11.57 -25.59
C GLU A 19 -3.76 -10.70 -24.35
N ASP A 20 -4.11 -11.30 -23.21
CA ASP A 20 -4.30 -10.58 -21.95
C ASP A 20 -2.95 -10.17 -21.36
N ASP A 21 -2.88 -8.96 -20.81
CA ASP A 21 -1.71 -8.51 -20.06
C ASP A 21 -1.71 -9.16 -18.66
N SER A 22 -0.89 -10.20 -18.51
CA SER A 22 -0.77 -11.01 -17.30
C SER A 22 -0.45 -10.19 -16.05
N ALA A 23 0.40 -9.17 -16.18
CA ALA A 23 0.78 -8.30 -15.08
C ALA A 23 -0.39 -7.39 -14.66
N ALA A 24 -1.14 -6.84 -15.62
CA ALA A 24 -2.35 -6.06 -15.36
C ALA A 24 -3.44 -6.92 -14.69
N PHE A 25 -3.62 -8.16 -15.15
CA PHE A 25 -4.57 -9.10 -14.56
C PHE A 25 -4.18 -9.46 -13.12
N ALA A 26 -2.92 -9.82 -12.87
CA ALA A 26 -2.43 -10.10 -11.52
C ALA A 26 -2.65 -8.89 -10.59
N LYS A 27 -2.32 -7.68 -11.04
CA LYS A 27 -2.58 -6.45 -10.28
C LYS A 27 -4.06 -6.26 -9.98
N GLN A 28 -4.94 -6.54 -10.93
CA GLN A 28 -6.38 -6.42 -10.76
C GLN A 28 -6.90 -7.39 -9.68
N VAL A 29 -6.45 -8.65 -9.69
CA VAL A 29 -6.81 -9.66 -8.68
C VAL A 29 -6.49 -9.15 -7.27
N TRP A 30 -5.28 -8.65 -7.04
CA TRP A 30 -4.89 -8.12 -5.71
C TRP A 30 -5.62 -6.83 -5.35
N ASN A 31 -5.97 -5.99 -6.34
CA ASN A 31 -6.71 -4.75 -6.07
C ASN A 31 -8.14 -5.02 -5.59
N TYR A 32 -8.75 -6.15 -5.99
CA TYR A 32 -10.06 -6.57 -5.49
C TYR A 32 -10.01 -7.30 -4.13
N GLY A 33 -8.81 -7.63 -3.64
CA GLY A 33 -8.63 -8.20 -2.31
C GLY A 33 -9.02 -7.20 -1.22
N ASN A 34 -9.75 -7.67 -0.21
CA ASN A 34 -10.04 -6.86 0.97
C ASN A 34 -8.91 -7.04 2.00
N TRP A 35 -7.92 -6.15 1.98
CA TRP A 35 -6.73 -6.19 2.83
C TRP A 35 -6.93 -5.52 4.20
N GLY A 36 -8.16 -5.05 4.48
CA GLY A 36 -8.51 -4.32 5.68
C GLY A 36 -8.40 -2.80 5.53
N GLU A 37 -8.84 -2.10 6.56
CA GLU A 37 -8.74 -0.63 6.65
C GLU A 37 -7.39 -0.25 7.25
N GLY A 38 -6.61 0.58 6.55
CA GLY A 38 -5.30 1.02 7.06
C GLY A 38 -4.29 1.28 5.95
N ASN A 39 -3.10 1.73 6.33
CA ASN A 39 -1.96 1.72 5.41
C ASN A 39 -1.49 0.28 5.22
N TYR A 40 -1.51 -0.22 4.00
CA TYR A 40 -1.03 -1.56 3.68
C TYR A 40 -0.16 -1.57 2.43
N ARG A 41 0.81 -2.47 2.43
CA ARG A 41 1.59 -2.81 1.25
C ARG A 41 1.55 -4.32 1.08
N VAL A 42 1.03 -4.76 -0.05
CA VAL A 42 0.93 -6.17 -0.42
C VAL A 42 1.86 -6.41 -1.58
N GLU A 43 2.81 -7.32 -1.41
CA GLU A 43 3.74 -7.74 -2.46
C GLU A 43 3.21 -9.04 -3.06
N TYR A 44 3.20 -9.16 -4.37
CA TYR A 44 2.68 -10.33 -5.04
C TYR A 44 3.57 -10.76 -6.19
N GLN A 45 3.49 -12.05 -6.50
CA GLN A 45 4.21 -12.69 -7.58
C GLN A 45 3.23 -13.39 -8.51
N TRP A 46 3.57 -13.46 -9.80
CA TRP A 46 2.79 -14.21 -10.78
C TRP A 46 3.66 -15.00 -11.74
N GLU A 47 3.10 -16.11 -12.23
CA GLU A 47 3.68 -16.97 -13.25
C GLU A 47 2.58 -17.33 -14.25
N VAL A 48 2.91 -17.32 -15.53
CA VAL A 48 2.03 -17.72 -16.63
C VAL A 48 2.57 -18.97 -17.27
N THR A 49 1.74 -20.02 -17.32
CA THR A 49 2.07 -21.28 -17.97
C THR A 49 1.28 -21.49 -19.26
N ASN A 50 1.94 -22.06 -20.27
CA ASN A 50 1.28 -22.56 -21.48
C ASN A 50 0.49 -23.86 -21.20
N ASP A 51 -0.16 -24.41 -22.22
CA ASP A 51 -0.91 -25.68 -22.11
C ASP A 51 -0.01 -26.90 -21.80
N ASP A 52 1.28 -26.82 -22.16
CA ASP A 52 2.31 -27.83 -21.89
C ASP A 52 2.84 -27.76 -20.44
N GLY A 53 2.52 -26.68 -19.71
CA GLY A 53 3.00 -26.41 -18.37
C GLY A 53 4.32 -25.63 -18.30
N ASP A 54 4.87 -25.16 -19.42
CA ASP A 54 6.05 -24.30 -19.43
C ASP A 54 5.70 -22.88 -18.99
N ILE A 55 6.57 -22.30 -18.16
CA ILE A 55 6.50 -20.88 -17.77
C ILE A 55 6.93 -20.02 -18.96
N ILE A 56 6.02 -19.18 -19.44
CA ILE A 56 6.25 -18.28 -20.58
C ILE A 56 6.36 -16.81 -20.16
N ASP A 57 5.82 -16.45 -18.99
CA ASP A 57 5.93 -15.13 -18.39
C ASP A 57 5.93 -15.26 -16.86
N SER A 58 6.64 -14.36 -16.18
CA SER A 58 6.69 -14.33 -14.72
C SER A 58 7.10 -12.96 -14.25
N GLY A 59 6.61 -12.53 -13.09
CA GLY A 59 7.04 -11.29 -12.48
C GLY A 59 6.60 -11.10 -11.04
N SER A 60 6.90 -9.93 -10.52
CA SER A 60 6.55 -9.50 -9.17
C SER A 60 6.14 -8.04 -9.15
N GLY A 61 5.24 -7.68 -8.24
CA GLY A 61 4.64 -6.36 -8.14
C GLY A 61 4.20 -6.08 -6.71
N PHE A 62 3.76 -4.85 -6.46
CA PHE A 62 3.21 -4.49 -5.16
C PHE A 62 2.03 -3.52 -5.32
N ILE A 63 1.09 -3.60 -4.39
CA ILE A 63 0.02 -2.62 -4.19
C ILE A 63 0.28 -1.94 -2.86
N GLU A 64 0.33 -0.62 -2.88
CA GLU A 64 0.40 0.20 -1.69
C GLU A 64 -0.89 1.01 -1.58
N HIS A 65 -1.55 0.93 -0.43
CA HIS A 65 -2.65 1.80 -0.06
C HIS A 65 -2.18 2.65 1.12
N GLN A 66 -2.22 3.96 0.94
CA GLN A 66 -2.03 4.93 2.01
C GLN A 66 -3.36 5.63 2.22
N ILE A 67 -3.90 5.59 3.44
CA ILE A 67 -4.99 6.46 3.84
C ILE A 67 -4.39 7.87 3.84
N GLU A 68 -4.94 8.77 3.03
CA GLU A 68 -4.61 10.19 3.14
C GLU A 68 -4.80 10.59 4.60
N GLU A 69 -3.73 11.06 5.24
CA GLU A 69 -3.77 11.54 6.61
C GLU A 69 -5.00 12.44 6.77
N PRO A 70 -5.76 12.38 7.89
CA PRO A 70 -6.79 13.37 8.10
C PRO A 70 -6.09 14.70 7.96
N THR A 71 -6.48 15.48 6.94
CA THR A 71 -5.99 16.84 6.81
C THR A 71 -6.21 17.44 8.19
N CYS A 72 -5.13 17.78 8.89
CA CYS A 72 -5.23 18.67 10.02
C CYS A 72 -5.93 19.88 9.41
N LEU A 73 -7.24 20.00 9.65
CA LEU A 73 -7.96 21.24 9.45
C LEU A 73 -7.15 22.20 10.30
N GLU A 74 -6.26 22.96 9.65
CA GLU A 74 -5.60 24.09 10.25
C GLU A 74 -6.73 24.88 10.87
N SER A 75 -6.81 24.81 12.20
CA SER A 75 -7.77 25.58 12.94
C SER A 75 -7.42 27.01 12.60
N SER A 76 -8.23 27.59 11.72
CA SER A 76 -8.29 29.03 11.56
C SER A 76 -8.52 29.61 12.95
N ASP A 77 -7.77 30.65 13.26
CA ASP A 77 -7.77 31.43 14.50
C ASP A 77 -6.99 30.87 15.70
N GLY A 78 -5.79 31.42 15.89
CA GLY A 78 -5.06 31.38 17.14
C GLY A 78 -3.63 31.86 16.97
N GLU A 79 -3.44 33.17 16.83
CA GLU A 79 -2.14 33.84 16.95
C GLU A 79 -1.35 33.29 18.17
N HIS A 80 -0.40 32.39 17.93
CA HIS A 80 0.61 32.06 18.92
C HIS A 80 1.71 33.11 18.81
N ASP A 81 1.51 34.24 19.49
CA ASP A 81 2.58 35.20 19.77
C ASP A 81 3.66 34.50 20.62
N TRP A 82 4.71 34.02 19.96
CA TRP A 82 5.92 33.49 20.61
C TRP A 82 6.98 34.60 20.71
N THR A 83 6.59 35.80 21.15
CA THR A 83 7.56 36.86 21.49
C THR A 83 7.20 37.58 22.79
N SER A 84 7.38 36.89 23.92
CA SER A 84 7.66 37.57 25.18
C SER A 84 8.58 36.71 26.04
N GLU A 85 9.88 36.79 25.73
CA GLU A 85 10.93 36.55 26.71
C GLU A 85 10.82 37.66 27.77
N GLY A 86 9.97 37.42 28.77
CA GLY A 86 9.83 38.27 29.94
C GLY A 86 10.89 37.92 30.98
N GLU A 87 11.80 38.85 31.23
CA GLU A 87 12.79 38.82 32.30
C GLU A 87 12.13 38.79 33.71
N GLY A 88 12.77 38.08 34.65
CA GLY A 88 12.50 38.15 36.09
C GLY A 88 12.00 36.82 36.67
N GLY A 89 12.63 36.16 37.64
CA GLY A 89 13.57 36.60 38.65
C GLY A 89 13.09 36.06 40.00
N LEU A 90 13.93 35.26 40.67
CA LEU A 90 13.85 34.83 42.09
C LEU A 90 12.64 33.92 42.42
N ASP A 91 12.70 32.94 43.31
CA ASP A 91 13.38 32.86 44.61
C ASP A 91 13.49 31.38 45.04
N GLU A 92 14.32 31.11 46.05
CA GLU A 92 14.62 29.80 46.62
C GLU A 92 13.46 29.19 47.44
N ASN A 93 13.70 27.98 47.99
CA ASN A 93 13.14 27.35 49.21
C ASN A 93 12.03 26.27 49.01
N PRO A 94 11.87 25.24 49.88
CA PRO A 94 12.41 25.03 51.25
C PRO A 94 13.54 23.99 51.43
#